data_AF-A0AA37I2X6-F1
#
_entry.id   AF-A0AA37I2X6-F1
#
_cell.length_a   1.000
_cell.length_b   1.000
_cell.length_c   1.000
_cell.angle_alpha   90.00
_cell.angle_beta   90.00
_cell.angle_gamma   90.00
#
_symmetry.space_group_name_H-M   'P 1'
#
loop_
_entity.id
_entity.type
_entity.pdbx_description
1 polymer ?
#
loop_
_entity_poly.entity_id
_entity_poly.type
_entity_poly.pdbx_seq_one_letter_code
_entity_poly.pdbx_strand_id
1 'polypeptide(L)'
;MAKKEGKQKKMNVRVDFTPMVDMLMLLITFFMLCTTLSKPQTMELTMPSNDENTREDQKNEAKASQTVTLYVAADNQIYYGEGVPQYDNPAWLKKTTWGNDGIRKALRDHATEDGTRPVTRISLAVKQLNQERAKNPKMMPDSIYQKKLADIKGGELPGGEKIPTLTIVIKPTDNASYKNLVDALDEMQILNIGTYVIDKLNPDDEKLLKSAGVKE
;
A
#
# COMPACT_ATOMS: atom_id res chain seq x y z
N MET A 1 -11.52 -6.87 -95.11
CA MET A 1 -11.51 -6.68 -93.64
C MET A 1 -10.06 -6.63 -93.17
N ALA A 2 -9.62 -5.55 -92.54
CA ALA A 2 -8.34 -5.51 -91.83
C ALA A 2 -8.59 -4.86 -90.46
N LYS A 3 -8.20 -5.60 -89.41
CA LYS A 3 -8.55 -5.37 -87.99
C LYS A 3 -7.70 -4.23 -87.43
N LYS A 4 -8.34 -3.17 -86.91
CA LYS A 4 -7.64 -2.12 -86.15
C LYS A 4 -7.14 -2.71 -84.83
N GLU A 5 -5.83 -2.74 -84.62
CA GLU A 5 -5.21 -3.06 -83.33
C GLU A 5 -5.53 -1.96 -82.32
N GLY A 6 -6.12 -2.35 -81.19
CA GLY A 6 -6.51 -1.44 -80.11
C GLY A 6 -5.30 -0.91 -79.35
N LYS A 7 -5.15 0.41 -79.26
CA LYS A 7 -4.12 1.06 -78.43
C LYS A 7 -4.35 0.74 -76.95
N GLN A 8 -3.31 0.22 -76.30
CA GLN A 8 -3.32 -0.19 -74.89
C GLN A 8 -3.42 1.05 -73.97
N LYS A 9 -4.46 1.07 -73.12
CA LYS A 9 -4.74 2.19 -72.19
C LYS A 9 -3.73 2.15 -71.04
N LYS A 10 -2.87 3.17 -70.92
CA LYS A 10 -1.95 3.31 -69.78
C LYS A 10 -2.75 3.71 -68.53
N MET A 11 -2.83 2.81 -67.56
CA MET A 11 -3.47 3.06 -66.27
C MET A 11 -2.44 3.70 -65.33
N ASN A 12 -2.74 4.87 -64.79
CA ASN A 12 -1.83 5.57 -63.89
C ASN A 12 -1.98 4.96 -62.48
N VAL A 13 -1.03 4.12 -62.07
CA VAL A 13 -1.03 3.42 -60.78
C VAL A 13 -0.46 4.36 -59.72
N ARG A 14 -1.32 5.07 -59.00
CA ARG A 14 -0.89 5.81 -57.81
C ARG A 14 -0.92 4.84 -56.63
N VAL A 15 0.25 4.58 -56.05
CA VAL A 15 0.41 3.68 -54.91
C VAL A 15 -0.17 4.36 -53.67
N ASP A 16 -1.14 3.69 -53.04
CA ASP A 16 -1.75 4.15 -51.80
C ASP A 16 -0.89 3.72 -50.62
N PHE A 17 -0.39 4.68 -49.84
CA PHE A 17 0.41 4.45 -48.64
C PHE A 17 -0.43 4.37 -47.36
N THR A 18 -1.75 4.57 -47.45
CA THR A 18 -2.69 4.47 -46.32
C THR A 18 -2.51 3.19 -45.49
N PRO A 19 -2.34 1.98 -46.08
CA PRO A 19 -2.07 0.78 -45.29
C PRO A 19 -0.71 0.78 -44.57
N MET A 20 0.29 1.51 -45.08
CA MET A 20 1.59 1.66 -44.40
C MET A 20 1.53 2.68 -43.26
N VAL A 21 0.80 3.77 -43.42
CA VAL A 21 0.65 4.82 -42.40
C VAL A 21 -0.16 4.30 -41.20
N ASP A 22 -1.20 3.50 -41.46
CA ASP A 22 -2.03 2.90 -40.42
C ASP A 22 -1.24 1.92 -39.53
N MET A 23 -0.41 1.06 -40.15
CA MET A 23 0.48 0.17 -39.40
C MET A 23 1.48 0.93 -38.50
N LEU A 24 2.01 2.06 -38.96
CA LEU A 24 2.92 2.91 -38.16
C LEU A 24 2.19 3.63 -37.03
N MET A 25 0.97 4.11 -37.26
CA MET A 25 0.14 4.77 -36.24
C MET A 25 -0.26 3.79 -35.13
N LEU A 26 -0.57 2.55 -35.49
CA LEU A 26 -0.86 1.48 -34.54
C LEU A 26 0.37 1.09 -33.69
N LEU A 27 1.56 1.09 -34.29
CA LEU A 27 2.82 0.85 -33.57
C LEU A 27 3.15 1.97 -32.59
N ILE A 28 3.02 3.25 -32.98
CA ILE A 28 3.31 4.39 -32.10
C ILE A 28 2.33 4.43 -30.93
N THR A 29 1.04 4.16 -31.18
CA THR A 29 0.02 4.11 -30.11
C THR A 29 0.26 2.93 -29.16
N PHE A 30 0.62 1.75 -29.67
CA PHE A 30 1.00 0.61 -28.83
C PHE A 30 2.27 0.88 -28.01
N PHE A 31 3.31 1.45 -28.60
CA PHE A 31 4.54 1.81 -27.88
C PHE A 31 4.28 2.88 -26.82
N MET A 32 3.55 3.95 -27.14
CA MET A 32 3.20 4.97 -26.16
C MET A 32 2.32 4.41 -25.03
N LEU A 33 1.34 3.56 -25.34
CA LEU A 33 0.50 2.92 -24.33
C LEU A 33 1.31 1.99 -23.42
N CYS A 34 2.20 1.16 -23.97
CA CYS A 34 3.14 0.34 -23.21
C CYS A 34 4.05 1.20 -22.30
N THR A 35 4.54 2.35 -22.78
CA THR A 35 5.35 3.27 -21.93
C THR A 35 4.56 3.88 -20.78
N THR A 36 3.24 4.09 -20.92
CA THR A 36 2.42 4.59 -19.81
C THR A 36 2.15 3.53 -18.74
N LEU A 37 2.04 2.26 -19.14
CA LEU A 37 1.82 1.15 -18.22
C LEU A 37 3.08 0.74 -17.45
N SER A 38 4.26 0.97 -18.03
CA SER A 38 5.56 0.67 -17.40
C SER A 38 6.03 1.73 -16.40
N LYS A 39 5.29 2.82 -16.16
CA LYS A 39 5.61 3.70 -15.04
C LYS A 39 5.44 2.90 -13.76
N PRO A 40 6.50 2.64 -12.98
CA PRO A 40 6.35 1.93 -11.73
C PRO A 40 5.48 2.79 -10.83
N GLN A 41 4.28 2.31 -10.48
CA GLN A 41 3.53 2.83 -9.34
C GLN A 41 4.28 2.35 -8.10
N THR A 42 5.38 3.00 -7.76
CA THR A 42 6.15 2.68 -6.57
C THR A 42 5.29 3.05 -5.37
N MET A 43 4.90 2.05 -4.58
CA MET A 43 4.41 2.28 -3.24
C MET A 43 5.57 2.88 -2.44
N GLU A 44 5.43 4.12 -1.96
CA GLU A 44 6.41 4.74 -1.06
C GLU A 44 6.36 3.99 0.27
N LEU A 45 7.22 2.98 0.37
CA LEU A 45 7.43 2.19 1.55
C LEU A 45 8.33 3.04 2.47
N THR A 46 7.72 3.90 3.28
CA THR A 46 8.46 4.55 4.38
C THR A 46 8.68 3.54 5.49
N MET A 47 9.58 2.59 5.23
CA MET A 47 10.14 1.74 6.25
C MET A 47 11.19 2.57 6.99
N PRO A 48 11.01 2.87 8.29
CA PRO A 48 12.09 3.47 9.07
C PRO A 48 13.28 2.53 9.00
N SER A 49 14.43 3.04 8.56
CA SER A 49 15.65 2.27 8.38
C SER A 49 16.02 1.58 9.69
N ASN A 50 16.17 0.25 9.66
CA ASN A 50 16.78 -0.49 10.76
C ASN A 50 18.30 -0.37 10.70
N ASP A 51 18.83 0.86 10.76
CA ASP A 51 20.27 1.09 10.89
C ASP A 51 20.68 0.90 12.36
N GLU A 52 21.70 0.08 12.60
CA GLU A 52 22.27 -0.19 13.92
C GLU A 52 23.03 1.02 14.52
N ASN A 53 23.09 2.15 13.80
CA ASN A 53 23.87 3.33 14.21
C ASN A 53 23.03 4.63 14.25
N THR A 54 21.75 4.53 14.62
CA THR A 54 20.90 5.69 14.94
C THR A 54 20.81 5.82 16.45
N ARG A 55 21.19 7.00 16.98
CA ARG A 55 21.12 7.37 18.41
C ARG A 55 19.83 6.85 19.06
N GLU A 56 19.95 6.10 20.14
CA GLU A 56 18.86 5.40 20.85
C GLU A 56 17.72 6.35 21.28
N ASP A 57 18.05 7.63 21.45
CA ASP A 57 17.17 8.76 21.74
C ASP A 57 16.16 9.10 20.63
N GLN A 58 16.31 8.59 19.40
CA GLN A 58 15.32 8.75 18.31
C GLN A 58 14.54 7.47 17.99
N LYS A 59 14.94 6.30 18.51
CA LYS A 59 14.23 5.03 18.31
C LYS A 59 13.07 4.83 19.31
N ASN A 60 12.97 5.64 20.35
CA ASN A 60 12.16 5.33 21.54
C ASN A 60 10.95 6.25 21.80
N GLU A 61 10.47 7.02 20.82
CA GLU A 61 9.25 7.85 21.00
C GLU A 61 8.15 7.61 19.96
N ALA A 62 8.08 6.39 19.41
CA ALA A 62 6.74 5.87 19.11
C ALA A 62 6.09 5.61 20.47
N LYS A 63 5.32 6.58 20.99
CA LYS A 63 4.61 6.45 22.28
C LYS A 63 3.99 5.05 22.30
N ALA A 64 4.13 4.30 23.39
CA ALA A 64 3.58 2.95 23.50
C ALA A 64 2.13 2.87 22.97
N SER A 65 1.33 3.90 23.22
CA SER A 65 -0.04 4.02 22.73
C SER A 65 -0.25 4.17 21.22
N GLN A 66 0.82 4.30 20.44
CA GLN A 66 0.81 4.51 18.99
C GLN A 66 1.44 3.33 18.24
N THR A 67 1.74 2.23 18.94
CA THR A 67 2.35 1.04 18.36
C THR A 67 1.41 -0.14 18.51
N VAL A 68 1.22 -0.91 17.44
CA VAL A 68 0.51 -2.19 17.47
C VAL A 68 1.40 -3.26 16.87
N THR A 69 1.61 -4.33 17.62
CA THR A 69 2.37 -5.49 17.16
C THR A 69 1.40 -6.52 16.60
N LEU A 70 1.67 -6.99 15.39
CA LEU A 70 0.90 -7.97 14.65
C LEU A 70 1.74 -9.24 14.48
N TYR A 71 1.31 -10.33 15.09
CA TYR A 71 1.86 -11.66 14.89
C TYR A 71 1.06 -12.40 13.83
N VAL A 72 1.74 -12.76 12.74
CA VAL A 72 1.15 -13.54 11.66
C VAL A 72 1.55 -14.99 11.90
N ALA A 73 0.60 -15.85 12.25
CA ALA A 73 0.86 -17.24 12.62
C ALA A 73 0.48 -18.22 11.50
N ALA A 74 0.72 -19.50 11.75
CA ALA A 74 0.26 -20.60 10.90
C ALA A 74 -1.28 -20.67 10.82
N ASP A 75 -1.81 -21.48 9.91
CA ASP A 75 -3.25 -21.74 9.75
C ASP A 75 -4.11 -20.48 9.51
N ASN A 76 -3.53 -19.45 8.86
CA ASN A 76 -4.21 -18.18 8.57
C ASN A 76 -4.69 -17.43 9.83
N GLN A 77 -4.00 -17.66 10.96
CA GLN A 77 -4.31 -17.03 12.23
C GLN A 77 -3.48 -15.77 12.43
N ILE A 78 -4.11 -14.76 13.02
CA ILE A 78 -3.48 -13.49 13.31
C ILE A 78 -3.71 -13.17 14.76
N TYR A 79 -2.68 -12.67 15.40
CA TYR A 79 -2.75 -12.18 16.75
C TYR A 79 -2.19 -10.77 16.78
N TYR A 80 -2.77 -9.90 17.59
CA TYR A 80 -2.29 -8.55 17.72
C TYR A 80 -2.27 -8.13 19.19
N GLY A 81 -1.36 -7.22 19.50
CA GLY A 81 -1.25 -6.62 20.82
C GLY A 81 -1.00 -5.12 20.68
N GLU A 82 -1.58 -4.37 21.60
CA GLU A 82 -1.52 -2.90 21.59
C GLU A 82 -0.45 -2.44 22.58
N GLY A 83 0.41 -1.55 22.10
CA GLY A 83 1.53 -0.96 22.82
C GLY A 83 2.67 -1.91 23.14
N VAL A 84 3.30 -1.71 24.31
CA VAL A 84 4.49 -2.47 24.69
C VAL A 84 4.10 -3.95 24.88
N PRO A 85 4.79 -4.88 24.22
CA PRO A 85 4.56 -6.31 24.41
C PRO A 85 4.68 -6.73 25.88
N GLN A 86 3.62 -7.35 26.40
CA GLN A 86 3.62 -7.94 27.74
C GLN A 86 3.89 -9.45 27.63
N TYR A 87 5.18 -9.82 27.62
CA TYR A 87 5.59 -11.22 27.43
C TYR A 87 5.12 -12.16 28.54
N ASP A 88 4.88 -11.63 29.74
CA ASP A 88 4.43 -12.41 30.90
C ASP A 88 2.90 -12.64 30.92
N ASN A 89 2.14 -11.97 30.05
CA ASN A 89 0.68 -12.00 30.07
C ASN A 89 0.10 -12.49 28.73
N PRO A 90 -0.32 -13.78 28.64
CA PRO A 90 -0.92 -14.33 27.44
C PRO A 90 -2.22 -13.61 27.01
N ALA A 91 -2.94 -12.99 27.95
CA ALA A 91 -4.19 -12.28 27.66
C ALA A 91 -3.98 -10.92 26.96
N TRP A 92 -2.75 -10.41 26.93
CA TRP A 92 -2.40 -9.22 26.14
C TRP A 92 -2.55 -9.50 24.64
N LEU A 93 -2.32 -10.75 24.23
CA LEU A 93 -2.41 -11.18 22.85
C LEU A 93 -3.87 -11.45 22.46
N LYS A 94 -4.40 -10.63 21.54
CA LYS A 94 -5.78 -10.75 21.06
C LYS A 94 -5.79 -11.47 19.72
N LYS A 95 -6.58 -12.55 19.63
CA LYS A 95 -6.81 -13.25 18.36
C LYS A 95 -7.73 -12.44 17.45
N THR A 96 -7.38 -12.36 16.17
CA THR A 96 -8.21 -11.72 15.15
C THR A 96 -8.18 -12.48 13.82
N THR A 97 -9.02 -12.07 12.88
CA THR A 97 -9.12 -12.62 11.53
C THR A 97 -8.86 -11.54 10.49
N TRP A 98 -8.68 -11.93 9.23
CA TRP A 98 -8.57 -11.00 8.11
C TRP A 98 -9.89 -10.29 7.82
N GLY A 99 -9.81 -9.17 7.10
CA GLY A 99 -10.97 -8.47 6.56
C GLY A 99 -11.59 -7.44 7.49
N ASN A 100 -12.80 -7.02 7.14
CA ASN A 100 -13.41 -5.80 7.68
C ASN A 100 -13.77 -5.89 9.17
N ASP A 101 -14.24 -7.06 9.62
CA ASP A 101 -14.68 -7.27 11.00
C ASP A 101 -13.56 -7.77 11.93
N GLY A 102 -12.39 -8.10 11.37
CA GLY A 102 -11.23 -8.55 12.11
C GLY A 102 -10.20 -7.44 12.29
N ILE A 103 -9.00 -7.63 11.74
CA ILE A 103 -7.86 -6.72 11.94
C ILE A 103 -8.18 -5.28 11.53
N ARG A 104 -8.97 -5.05 10.46
CA ARG A 104 -9.35 -3.68 10.06
C ARG A 104 -10.15 -2.96 11.12
N LYS A 105 -11.06 -3.66 11.79
CA LYS A 105 -11.86 -3.09 12.86
C LYS A 105 -10.97 -2.76 14.05
N ALA A 106 -10.14 -3.71 14.47
CA ALA A 106 -9.21 -3.52 15.58
C ALA A 106 -8.31 -2.29 15.38
N LEU A 107 -7.73 -2.12 14.19
CA LEU A 107 -6.85 -0.99 13.87
C LEU A 107 -7.61 0.35 13.72
N ARG A 108 -8.87 0.34 13.30
CA ARG A 108 -9.71 1.56 13.24
C ARG A 108 -10.22 2.02 14.59
N ASP A 109 -10.54 1.06 15.45
CA ASP A 109 -11.03 1.31 16.80
C ASP A 109 -9.91 1.59 17.80
N HIS A 110 -8.68 1.23 17.47
CA HIS A 110 -7.50 1.57 18.25
C HIS A 110 -7.43 3.10 18.46
N ALA A 111 -7.44 3.48 19.73
CA ALA A 111 -7.36 4.85 20.19
C ALA A 111 -6.01 5.05 20.88
N THR A 112 -5.32 6.12 20.50
CA THR A 112 -4.09 6.53 21.19
C THR A 112 -4.45 7.11 22.57
N GLU A 113 -3.46 7.28 23.45
CA GLU A 113 -3.63 7.88 24.79
C GLU A 113 -4.34 9.24 24.73
N ASP A 114 -4.13 9.98 23.64
CA ASP A 114 -4.74 11.28 23.38
C ASP A 114 -6.23 11.17 22.95
N GLY A 115 -6.84 9.98 23.05
CA GLY A 115 -8.22 9.68 22.65
C GLY A 115 -8.47 9.77 21.14
N THR A 116 -7.41 10.00 20.36
CA THR A 116 -7.47 10.20 18.92
C THR A 116 -7.42 8.84 18.23
N ARG A 117 -8.26 8.66 17.21
CA ARG A 117 -8.27 7.46 16.36
C ARG A 117 -7.53 7.77 15.05
N PRO A 118 -6.21 7.52 14.97
CA PRO A 118 -5.39 7.97 13.86
C PRO A 118 -5.86 7.39 12.53
N VAL A 119 -6.11 6.09 12.46
CA VAL A 119 -6.56 5.40 11.23
C VAL A 119 -7.87 5.98 10.70
N THR A 120 -8.83 6.26 11.59
CA THR A 120 -10.12 6.84 11.18
C THR A 120 -9.93 8.26 10.63
N ARG A 121 -9.14 9.11 11.29
CA ARG A 121 -8.85 10.48 10.84
C ARG A 121 -8.13 10.50 9.49
N ILE A 122 -7.11 9.67 9.32
CA ILE A 122 -6.38 9.51 8.06
C ILE A 122 -7.34 9.05 6.96
N SER A 123 -8.16 8.03 7.21
CA SER A 123 -9.11 7.52 6.21
C SER A 123 -10.12 8.57 5.76
N LEU A 124 -10.56 9.45 6.67
CA LEU A 124 -11.45 10.56 6.37
C LEU A 124 -10.75 11.60 5.49
N ALA A 125 -9.51 11.96 5.82
CA ALA A 125 -8.71 12.90 5.03
C ALA A 125 -8.41 12.37 3.62
N VAL A 126 -8.04 11.09 3.50
CA VAL A 126 -7.85 10.43 2.18
C VAL A 126 -9.14 10.43 1.37
N LYS A 127 -10.29 10.17 2.01
CA LYS A 127 -11.60 10.24 1.35
C LYS A 127 -11.91 11.65 0.84
N GLN A 128 -11.60 12.68 1.62
CA GLN A 128 -11.76 14.08 1.19
C GLN A 128 -10.83 14.42 0.02
N LEU A 129 -9.56 14.02 0.08
CA LEU A 129 -8.60 14.21 -1.00
C LEU A 129 -9.07 13.57 -2.31
N ASN A 130 -9.62 12.35 -2.23
CA ASN A 130 -10.22 11.67 -3.37
C ASN A 130 -11.43 12.41 -3.95
N GLN A 131 -12.29 12.98 -3.10
CA GLN A 131 -13.42 13.79 -3.54
C GLN A 131 -12.95 15.10 -4.19
N GLU A 132 -11.91 15.73 -3.68
CA GLU A 132 -11.30 16.92 -4.29
C GLU A 132 -10.72 16.61 -5.67
N ARG A 133 -10.01 15.48 -5.81
CA ARG A 133 -9.51 15.00 -7.10
C ARG A 133 -10.64 14.78 -8.10
N ALA A 134 -11.74 14.17 -7.65
CA ALA A 134 -12.90 13.91 -8.50
C ALA A 134 -13.61 15.21 -8.95
N LYS A 135 -13.67 16.23 -8.07
CA LYS A 135 -14.27 17.54 -8.38
C LYS A 135 -13.37 18.37 -9.30
N ASN A 136 -12.06 18.35 -9.09
CA ASN A 136 -11.10 19.17 -9.82
C ASN A 136 -9.93 18.34 -10.43
N PRO A 137 -10.18 17.46 -11.42
CA PRO A 137 -9.14 16.59 -11.98
C PRO A 137 -7.95 17.35 -12.59
N LYS A 138 -8.19 18.54 -13.13
CA LYS A 138 -7.17 19.38 -13.78
C LYS A 138 -6.23 20.08 -12.79
N MET A 139 -6.69 20.36 -11.56
CA MET A 139 -5.86 20.98 -10.52
C MET A 139 -5.09 19.95 -9.67
N MET A 140 -5.35 18.66 -9.88
CA MET A 140 -4.76 17.59 -9.10
C MET A 140 -4.07 16.55 -10.00
N PRO A 141 -2.95 16.92 -10.63
CA PRO A 141 -2.08 15.97 -11.30
C PRO A 141 -1.51 14.96 -10.30
N ASP A 142 -1.14 13.78 -10.80
CA ASP A 142 -0.77 12.62 -9.97
C ASP A 142 0.35 12.92 -8.96
N SER A 143 1.33 13.76 -9.32
CA SER A 143 2.41 14.17 -8.41
C SER A 143 1.91 14.95 -7.19
N ILE A 144 0.95 15.87 -7.36
CA ILE A 144 0.38 16.64 -6.24
C ILE A 144 -0.49 15.75 -5.37
N TYR A 145 -1.25 14.85 -5.98
CA TYR A 145 -2.07 13.88 -5.26
C TYR A 145 -1.21 12.94 -4.41
N GLN A 146 -0.13 12.39 -4.98
CA GLN A 146 0.79 11.50 -4.28
C GLN A 146 1.45 12.21 -3.10
N LYS A 147 1.93 13.45 -3.29
CA LYS A 147 2.52 14.24 -2.20
C LYS A 147 1.52 14.46 -1.06
N LYS A 148 0.31 14.94 -1.36
CA LYS A 148 -0.73 15.12 -0.34
C LYS A 148 -1.11 13.82 0.36
N LEU A 149 -1.13 12.70 -0.37
CA LEU A 149 -1.41 11.39 0.21
C LEU A 149 -0.28 10.96 1.17
N ALA A 150 0.98 11.20 0.81
CA ALA A 150 2.13 10.94 1.66
C ALA A 150 2.09 11.81 2.93
N ASP A 151 1.81 13.10 2.79
CA ASP A 151 1.66 14.03 3.93
C ASP A 151 0.56 13.55 4.90
N ILE A 152 -0.61 13.17 4.37
CA ILE A 152 -1.73 12.63 5.16
C ILE A 152 -1.36 11.33 5.86
N LYS A 153 -0.64 10.42 5.19
CA LYS A 153 -0.14 9.17 5.78
C LYS A 153 0.93 9.41 6.84
N GLY A 154 1.70 10.49 6.71
CA GLY A 154 2.68 10.99 7.68
C GLY A 154 2.06 11.71 8.89
N GLY A 155 0.73 11.83 8.95
CA GLY A 155 0.01 12.44 10.06
C GLY A 155 -0.24 13.94 9.90
N GLU A 156 0.04 14.53 8.72
CA GLU A 156 -0.28 15.92 8.41
C GLU A 156 -1.67 16.02 7.76
N LEU A 157 -2.66 16.43 8.54
CA LEU A 157 -4.03 16.58 8.03
C LEU A 157 -4.21 17.88 7.23
N PRO A 158 -5.17 17.90 6.28
CA PRO A 158 -5.56 19.12 5.59
C PRO A 158 -6.02 20.18 6.62
N GLY A 159 -5.30 21.29 6.71
CA GLY A 159 -5.53 22.34 7.72
C GLY A 159 -4.38 22.56 8.71
N GLY A 160 -3.29 21.78 8.61
CA GLY A 160 -2.08 21.95 9.42
C GLY A 160 -2.14 21.29 10.81
N GLU A 161 -3.18 20.48 11.07
CA GLU A 161 -3.28 19.66 12.27
C GLU A 161 -2.36 18.44 12.12
N LYS A 162 -1.39 18.30 13.03
CA LYS A 162 -0.51 17.13 13.10
C LYS A 162 -1.09 16.13 14.09
N ILE A 163 -1.46 14.95 13.58
CA ILE A 163 -1.92 13.83 14.40
C ILE A 163 -0.80 12.80 14.55
N PRO A 164 -0.74 12.08 15.68
CA PRO A 164 0.14 10.94 15.78
C PRO A 164 -0.26 9.85 14.79
N THR A 165 0.72 9.18 14.18
CA THR A 165 0.50 8.05 13.28
C THR A 165 0.57 6.74 14.05
N LEU A 166 -0.13 5.72 13.55
CA LEU A 166 -0.06 4.37 14.09
C LEU A 166 1.11 3.64 13.43
N THR A 167 2.02 3.10 14.24
CA THR A 167 3.14 2.26 13.79
C THR A 167 2.77 0.79 13.97
N ILE A 168 2.87 0.01 12.90
CA ILE A 168 2.56 -1.43 12.92
C ILE A 168 3.84 -2.25 12.83
N VAL A 169 4.08 -3.12 13.81
CA VAL A 169 5.21 -4.06 13.79
C VAL A 169 4.68 -5.43 13.39
N ILE A 170 5.04 -5.92 12.21
CA ILE A 170 4.60 -7.20 11.67
C ILE A 170 5.68 -8.24 11.94
N LYS A 171 5.35 -9.25 12.77
CA LYS A 171 6.23 -10.35 13.15
C LYS A 171 5.64 -11.68 12.65
N PRO A 172 6.06 -12.18 11.48
CA PRO A 172 5.60 -13.48 10.97
C PRO A 172 6.30 -14.63 11.69
N THR A 173 5.55 -15.65 12.13
CA THR A 173 6.11 -16.89 12.67
C THR A 173 6.78 -17.73 11.59
N ASP A 174 7.59 -18.71 11.98
CA ASP A 174 8.31 -19.57 11.03
C ASP A 174 7.37 -20.38 10.12
N ASN A 175 6.19 -20.80 10.60
CA ASN A 175 5.18 -21.48 9.78
C ASN A 175 4.10 -20.53 9.22
N ALA A 176 4.31 -19.21 9.29
CA ALA A 176 3.45 -18.26 8.63
C ALA A 176 3.61 -18.37 7.10
N SER A 177 2.50 -18.46 6.39
CA SER A 177 2.56 -18.50 4.92
C SER A 177 2.93 -17.12 4.36
N TYR A 178 3.67 -17.09 3.25
CA TYR A 178 3.97 -15.85 2.53
C TYR A 178 2.69 -15.08 2.16
N LYS A 179 1.63 -15.81 1.83
CA LYS A 179 0.31 -15.24 1.55
C LYS A 179 -0.20 -14.42 2.74
N ASN A 180 -0.07 -14.91 3.98
CA ASN A 180 -0.53 -14.19 5.17
C ASN A 180 0.27 -12.91 5.41
N LEU A 181 1.57 -12.91 5.10
CA LEU A 181 2.39 -11.69 5.19
C LEU A 181 1.95 -10.66 4.14
N VAL A 182 1.71 -11.10 2.89
CA VAL A 182 1.19 -10.23 1.83
C VAL A 182 -0.18 -9.68 2.21
N ASP A 183 -1.09 -10.52 2.70
CA ASP A 183 -2.40 -10.11 3.20
C ASP A 183 -2.24 -9.06 4.33
N ALA A 184 -1.26 -9.20 5.23
CA ALA A 184 -0.96 -8.20 6.26
C ALA A 184 -0.59 -6.83 5.67
N LEU A 185 0.24 -6.82 4.63
CA LEU A 185 0.66 -5.59 3.94
C LEU A 185 -0.50 -4.95 3.18
N ASP A 186 -1.32 -5.76 2.52
CA ASP A 186 -2.53 -5.29 1.84
C ASP A 186 -3.50 -4.64 2.85
N GLU A 187 -3.64 -5.20 4.04
CA GLU A 187 -4.44 -4.61 5.12
C GLU A 187 -3.91 -3.24 5.57
N MET A 188 -2.58 -3.07 5.67
CA MET A 188 -1.98 -1.77 5.99
C MET A 188 -2.28 -0.74 4.90
N GLN A 189 -2.18 -1.16 3.64
CA GLN A 189 -2.45 -0.29 2.49
C GLN A 189 -3.92 0.14 2.43
N ILE A 190 -4.85 -0.78 2.66
CA ILE A 190 -6.30 -0.50 2.67
C ILE A 190 -6.65 0.53 3.75
N LEU A 191 -6.01 0.46 4.91
CA LEU A 191 -6.23 1.37 6.02
C LEU A 191 -5.45 2.69 5.90
N ASN A 192 -4.64 2.86 4.86
CA ASN A 192 -3.74 4.01 4.67
C ASN A 192 -2.75 4.20 5.83
N ILE A 193 -2.27 3.10 6.42
CA ILE A 193 -1.21 3.15 7.42
C ILE A 193 0.12 3.36 6.70
N GLY A 194 0.82 4.45 7.01
CA GLY A 194 2.10 4.82 6.36
C GLY A 194 3.32 4.18 7.00
N THR A 195 3.28 3.87 8.30
CA THR A 195 4.44 3.43 9.06
C THR A 195 4.25 1.99 9.53
N TYR A 196 5.06 1.08 8.97
CA TYR A 196 5.11 -0.29 9.43
C TYR A 196 6.53 -0.85 9.31
N VAL A 197 6.84 -1.84 10.14
CA VAL A 197 8.14 -2.52 10.21
C VAL A 197 7.88 -4.01 10.19
N ILE A 198 8.59 -4.74 9.33
CA ILE A 198 8.61 -6.20 9.37
C ILE A 198 9.83 -6.60 10.20
N ASP A 199 9.60 -7.33 11.29
CA ASP A 199 10.64 -7.77 12.20
C ASP A 199 10.55 -9.28 12.44
N LYS A 200 11.65 -9.88 12.90
CA LYS A 200 11.67 -11.30 13.26
C LYS A 200 11.10 -11.50 14.66
N LEU A 201 10.69 -12.73 14.97
CA LEU A 201 10.32 -13.08 16.34
C LEU A 201 11.57 -13.07 17.23
N ASN A 202 11.42 -12.47 18.40
CA ASN A 202 12.40 -12.61 19.47
C ASN A 202 12.05 -13.85 20.32
N PRO A 203 13.02 -14.39 21.08
CA PRO A 203 12.77 -15.54 21.96
C PRO A 203 11.63 -15.32 22.97
N ASP A 204 11.39 -14.08 23.40
CA ASP A 204 10.29 -13.76 24.32
C ASP A 204 8.93 -13.66 23.61
N ASP A 205 8.91 -13.28 22.33
CA ASP A 205 7.70 -13.36 21.49
C ASP A 205 7.27 -14.83 21.32
N GLU A 206 8.21 -15.72 21.07
CA GLU A 206 7.94 -17.17 20.97
C GLU A 206 7.38 -17.73 22.27
N LYS A 207 7.95 -17.37 23.43
CA LYS A 207 7.42 -17.79 24.74
C LYS A 207 5.98 -17.32 24.93
N LEU A 208 5.69 -16.06 24.56
CA LEU A 208 4.35 -15.50 24.65
C LEU A 208 3.38 -16.26 23.74
N LEU A 209 3.74 -16.51 22.48
CA LEU A 209 2.91 -17.25 21.53
C LEU A 209 2.66 -18.69 21.99
N LYS A 210 3.69 -19.38 22.48
CA LYS A 210 3.59 -20.72 23.07
C LYS A 210 2.68 -20.72 24.30
N SER A 211 2.81 -19.73 25.19
CA SER A 211 1.97 -19.58 26.39
C SER A 211 0.50 -19.31 26.05
N ALA A 212 0.24 -18.63 24.93
CA ALA A 212 -1.08 -18.36 24.41
C ALA A 212 -1.66 -19.53 23.58
N GLY A 213 -0.91 -20.63 23.40
CA GLY A 213 -1.34 -21.79 22.63
C GLY A 213 -1.40 -21.56 21.12
N VAL A 214 -0.64 -20.58 20.62
CA VAL A 214 -0.55 -20.29 19.19
C VAL A 214 0.31 -21.34 18.52
N LYS A 215 -0.14 -21.85 17.36
CA LYS A 215 0.71 -22.68 16.51
C LYS A 215 1.65 -21.76 15.75
N GLU A 216 2.93 -21.88 16.10
CA GLU A 216 4.03 -21.26 15.35
C GLU A 216 4.08 -21.79 13.93
#